data_AF-A0A835SS00-F1
#
_entry.id   AF-A0A835SS00-F1
#
_cell.length_a   1.000
_cell.length_b   1.000
_cell.length_c   1.000
_cell.angle_alpha   90.00
_cell.angle_beta   90.00
_cell.angle_gamma   90.00
#
_symmetry.space_group_name_H-M   'P 1'
#
loop_
_entity.id
_entity.type
_entity.pdbx_description
1 polymer ?
#
loop_
_entity_poly.entity_id
_entity_poly.type
_entity_poly.pdbx_seq_one_letter_code
_entity_poly.pdbx_strand_id
1 'polypeptide(L)'
;MDMANVAEGEATAYRDGRGAIYKFKLGEGVFVNMYFTRAGYRRSGDLHDCNQYDVVLRGRTRLRMIDPHTGSEVVKEYGANDFIVIPARTPHMFEFLEDNYLLEWWDDDFKAWYYKPYRSVIEAGLALAETEGRDFSISKP
;
A
#
# COMPACT_ATOMS: atom_id res chain seq x y z
N MET A 1 7.07 12.38 -4.10
CA MET A 1 6.60 13.77 -3.88
C MET A 1 7.70 14.50 -3.14
N ASP A 2 8.17 15.62 -3.68
CA ASP A 2 9.18 16.45 -3.01
C ASP A 2 8.53 17.16 -1.80
N MET A 3 9.19 17.07 -0.64
CA MET A 3 8.73 17.61 0.64
C MET A 3 9.61 18.77 1.14
N ALA A 4 10.66 19.16 0.40
CA ALA A 4 11.65 20.12 0.86
C ALA A 4 11.03 21.48 1.24
N ASN A 5 9.99 21.91 0.52
CA ASN A 5 9.34 23.21 0.70
C ASN A 5 7.97 23.14 1.39
N VAL A 6 7.56 21.97 1.89
CA VAL A 6 6.28 21.82 2.60
C VAL A 6 6.49 22.25 4.06
N ALA A 7 5.64 23.15 4.56
CA ALA A 7 5.69 23.57 5.96
C ALA A 7 5.18 22.47 6.90
N GLU A 8 5.56 22.53 8.17
CA GLU A 8 4.99 21.63 9.18
C GLU A 8 3.48 21.87 9.34
N GLY A 9 2.72 20.79 9.47
CA GLY A 9 1.26 20.81 9.49
C GLY A 9 0.60 20.87 8.11
N GLU A 10 1.37 20.99 7.02
CA GLU A 10 0.86 21.02 5.66
C GLU A 10 1.06 19.69 4.91
N ALA A 11 0.38 19.57 3.77
CA ALA A 11 0.46 18.40 2.89
C ALA A 11 0.61 18.78 1.42
N THR A 12 1.31 17.92 0.68
CA THR A 12 1.25 17.88 -0.78
C THR A 12 0.34 16.75 -1.23
N ALA A 13 -0.22 16.85 -2.44
CA ALA A 13 -1.16 15.87 -2.97
C ALA A 13 -0.79 15.42 -4.39
N TYR A 14 -0.89 14.11 -4.62
CA TYR A 14 -0.86 13.50 -5.95
C TYR A 14 -2.23 12.88 -6.24
N ARG A 15 -2.74 13.05 -7.47
CA ARG A 15 -4.05 12.52 -7.87
C ARG A 15 -3.94 11.81 -9.21
N ASP A 16 -4.67 10.71 -9.33
CA ASP A 16 -4.83 9.96 -10.57
C ASP A 16 -6.22 9.30 -10.61
N GLY A 17 -6.47 8.46 -11.63
CA GLY A 17 -7.76 7.77 -11.78
C GLY A 17 -8.13 6.85 -10.60
N ARG A 18 -7.15 6.43 -9.79
CA ARG A 18 -7.36 5.53 -8.64
C ARG A 18 -7.78 6.30 -7.38
N GLY A 19 -7.52 7.61 -7.32
CA GLY A 19 -7.83 8.46 -6.18
C GLY A 19 -6.75 9.51 -5.91
N ALA A 20 -6.39 9.68 -4.63
CA ALA A 20 -5.43 10.69 -4.18
C ALA A 20 -4.49 10.14 -3.09
N ILE A 21 -3.26 10.64 -3.06
CA ILE A 21 -2.30 10.44 -1.98
C ILE A 21 -1.95 11.82 -1.44
N TYR A 22 -2.13 12.02 -0.15
CA TYR A 22 -1.71 13.23 0.57
C TYR A 22 -0.52 12.87 1.44
N LYS A 23 0.59 13.59 1.32
CA LYS A 23 1.74 13.40 2.20
C LYS A 23 1.87 14.61 3.11
N PHE A 24 1.62 14.39 4.41
CA PHE A 24 1.69 15.41 5.46
C PHE A 24 3.10 15.46 6.03
N LYS A 25 3.60 16.67 6.30
CA LYS A 25 4.80 16.88 7.11
C LYS A 25 4.36 17.24 8.53
N LEU A 26 4.64 16.36 9.49
CA LEU A 26 4.27 16.57 10.89
C LEU A 26 5.39 17.23 11.71
N GLY A 27 6.63 17.09 11.24
CA GLY A 27 7.84 17.67 11.82
C GLY A 27 9.03 17.41 10.90
N GLU A 28 10.22 17.81 11.30
CA GLU A 28 11.45 17.49 10.58
C GLU A 28 11.65 15.96 10.47
N GLY A 29 11.68 15.44 9.24
CA GLY A 29 11.80 14.00 8.98
C GLY A 29 10.56 13.16 9.29
N VAL A 30 9.50 13.73 9.88
CA VAL A 30 8.29 13.00 10.28
C VAL A 30 7.17 13.21 9.26
N PHE A 31 6.76 12.13 8.61
CA PHE A 31 5.73 12.15 7.57
C PHE A 31 4.67 11.08 7.79
N VAL A 32 3.44 11.38 7.35
CA VAL A 32 2.37 10.39 7.21
C VAL A 32 1.69 10.59 5.87
N ASN A 33 1.39 9.49 5.18
CA ASN A 33 0.57 9.54 3.98
C ASN A 33 -0.89 9.23 4.33
N MET A 34 -1.81 9.87 3.62
CA MET A 34 -3.21 9.49 3.59
C MET A 34 -3.58 9.13 2.16
N TYR A 35 -4.15 7.96 1.96
CA TYR A 35 -4.73 7.52 0.72
C TYR A 35 -6.22 7.76 0.73
N PHE A 36 -6.74 8.33 -0.34
CA PHE A 36 -8.10 8.05 -0.78
C PHE A 36 -8.01 7.18 -2.02
N THR A 37 -8.69 6.04 -2.03
CA THR A 37 -8.82 5.24 -3.24
C THR A 37 -10.22 4.70 -3.43
N ARG A 38 -10.63 4.60 -4.70
CA ARG A 38 -11.93 4.04 -5.07
C ARG A 38 -11.94 2.50 -4.99
N ALA A 39 -13.11 1.94 -4.77
CA ALA A 39 -13.33 0.50 -4.86
C ALA A 39 -12.85 -0.07 -6.21
N GLY A 40 -12.34 -1.30 -6.18
CA GLY A 40 -11.90 -2.05 -7.37
C GLY A 40 -10.45 -1.78 -7.81
N TYR A 41 -9.78 -0.79 -7.23
CA TYR A 41 -8.39 -0.49 -7.55
C TYR A 41 -7.40 -1.24 -6.66
N ARG A 42 -6.14 -1.25 -7.10
CA ARG A 42 -4.99 -1.76 -6.36
C ARG A 42 -3.91 -0.70 -6.23
N ARG A 43 -3.14 -0.77 -5.14
CA ARG A 43 -1.94 0.06 -4.91
C ARG A 43 -0.79 -0.78 -4.34
N SER A 44 0.37 -0.14 -4.22
CA SER A 44 1.67 -0.76 -3.90
C SER A 44 2.13 -1.68 -5.06
N GLY A 45 2.30 -2.98 -4.80
CA GLY A 45 3.04 -3.89 -5.68
C GLY A 45 4.55 -3.76 -5.50
N ASP A 46 5.00 -3.50 -4.27
CA ASP A 46 6.39 -3.27 -3.91
C ASP A 46 6.77 -3.95 -2.58
N LEU A 47 8.02 -3.76 -2.19
CA LEU A 47 8.58 -4.09 -0.90
C LEU A 47 9.52 -2.96 -0.46
N HIS A 48 9.74 -2.85 0.84
CA HIS A 48 10.58 -1.80 1.44
C HIS A 48 11.62 -2.39 2.38
N ASP A 49 12.67 -1.64 2.72
CA ASP A 49 13.69 -2.11 3.68
C ASP A 49 13.30 -1.89 5.15
N CYS A 50 12.16 -1.24 5.40
CA CYS A 50 11.62 -0.90 6.72
C CYS A 50 10.19 -1.40 6.88
N ASN A 51 9.67 -1.38 8.12
CA ASN A 51 8.29 -1.77 8.33
C ASN A 51 7.37 -0.64 7.85
N GLN A 52 6.26 -1.04 7.25
CA GLN A 52 5.16 -0.15 6.95
C GLN A 52 4.04 -0.39 7.96
N TYR A 53 3.43 0.72 8.38
CA TYR A 53 2.30 0.73 9.28
C TYR A 53 1.14 1.44 8.61
N ASP A 54 -0.04 0.83 8.71
CA ASP A 54 -1.24 1.42 8.15
C ASP A 54 -2.39 1.37 9.14
N VAL A 55 -3.29 2.35 9.03
CA VAL A 55 -4.60 2.32 9.69
C VAL A 55 -5.67 2.58 8.65
N VAL A 56 -6.64 1.69 8.56
CA VAL A 56 -7.83 1.91 7.73
C VAL A 56 -8.76 2.87 8.48
N LEU A 57 -8.92 4.10 8.00
CA LEU A 57 -9.85 5.06 8.59
C LEU A 57 -11.30 4.77 8.20
N ARG A 58 -11.52 4.29 6.97
CA ARG A 58 -12.84 3.94 6.44
C ARG A 58 -12.72 3.00 5.24
N GLY A 59 -13.75 2.16 5.05
CA GLY A 59 -13.86 1.22 3.95
C GLY A 59 -13.23 -0.13 4.29
N ARG A 60 -13.10 -0.99 3.28
CA ARG A 60 -12.47 -2.32 3.39
C ARG A 60 -11.38 -2.52 2.35
N THR A 61 -10.33 -3.21 2.74
CA THR A 61 -9.21 -3.56 1.88
C THR A 61 -8.78 -5.00 2.14
N ARG A 62 -8.31 -5.67 1.09
CA ARG A 62 -7.66 -6.97 1.17
C ARG A 62 -6.18 -6.75 0.89
N LEU A 63 -5.34 -7.19 1.81
CA LEU A 63 -3.89 -7.13 1.68
C LEU A 63 -3.37 -8.52 1.33
N ARG A 64 -2.61 -8.60 0.25
CA ARG A 64 -1.81 -9.77 -0.11
C ARG A 64 -0.36 -9.51 0.23
N MET A 65 0.29 -10.47 0.85
CA MET A 65 1.70 -10.41 1.23
C MET A 65 2.39 -11.73 0.93
N ILE A 66 3.67 -11.70 0.58
CA ILE A 66 4.49 -12.91 0.56
C ILE A 66 5.17 -13.04 1.92
N ASP A 67 4.85 -14.09 2.67
CA ASP A 67 5.49 -14.36 3.96
C ASP A 67 7.00 -14.58 3.75
N PRO A 68 7.87 -13.79 4.39
CA PRO A 68 9.31 -13.85 4.16
C PRO A 68 9.96 -15.15 4.68
N HIS A 69 9.29 -15.88 5.58
CA HIS A 69 9.80 -17.14 6.15
C HIS A 69 9.36 -18.35 5.32
N THR A 70 8.12 -18.35 4.83
CA THR A 70 7.56 -19.50 4.10
C THR A 70 7.59 -19.32 2.58
N GLY A 71 7.75 -18.09 2.10
CA GLY A 71 7.64 -17.73 0.70
C GLY A 71 6.22 -17.83 0.13
N SER A 72 5.22 -18.15 0.96
CA SER A 72 3.83 -18.36 0.54
C SER A 72 3.03 -17.05 0.59
N GLU A 73 2.02 -16.93 -0.26
CA GLU A 73 1.11 -15.79 -0.21
C GLU A 73 0.16 -15.90 1.00
N VAL A 74 0.04 -14.81 1.74
CA VAL A 74 -0.89 -14.60 2.84
C VAL A 74 -1.86 -13.51 2.43
N VAL A 75 -3.15 -13.80 2.57
CA VAL A 75 -4.24 -12.86 2.24
C VAL A 75 -5.03 -12.55 3.51
N LYS A 76 -5.20 -11.27 3.81
CA LYS A 76 -5.97 -10.79 4.97
C LYS A 76 -6.86 -9.64 4.55
N GLU A 77 -8.05 -9.56 5.15
CA GLU A 77 -8.96 -8.43 4.97
C GLU A 77 -8.94 -7.55 6.22
N TYR A 78 -9.03 -6.24 5.99
CA TYR A 78 -9.03 -5.20 7.02
C TYR A 78 -10.16 -4.21 6.74
N GLY A 79 -10.82 -3.77 7.81
CA GLY A 79 -11.87 -2.77 7.81
C GLY A 79 -11.51 -1.55 8.66
N ALA A 80 -12.48 -0.66 8.84
CA ALA A 80 -12.26 0.58 9.60
C ALA A 80 -11.73 0.33 11.02
N ASN A 81 -10.73 1.12 11.40
CA ASN A 81 -9.95 1.09 12.64
C ASN A 81 -8.97 -0.07 12.78
N ASP A 82 -8.85 -0.96 11.79
CA ASP A 82 -7.83 -2.00 11.82
C ASP A 82 -6.44 -1.40 11.60
N PHE A 83 -5.49 -1.90 12.39
CA PHE A 83 -4.08 -1.58 12.31
C PHE A 83 -3.34 -2.70 11.57
N ILE A 84 -2.52 -2.30 10.60
CA ILE A 84 -1.78 -3.20 9.74
C ILE A 84 -0.29 -2.96 9.96
N VAL A 85 0.46 -4.04 10.07
CA VAL A 85 1.93 -4.01 10.05
C VAL A 85 2.38 -4.88 8.89
N ILE A 86 3.11 -4.27 7.97
CA ILE A 86 3.77 -4.96 6.86
C ILE A 86 5.27 -4.98 7.20
N PRO A 87 5.84 -6.16 7.49
CA PRO A 87 7.24 -6.24 7.86
C PRO A 87 8.17 -5.81 6.72
N ALA A 88 9.35 -5.32 7.09
CA ALA A 88 10.43 -5.06 6.15
C ALA A 88 10.65 -6.25 5.19
N ARG A 89 10.94 -5.91 3.93
CA ARG A 89 11.22 -6.82 2.81
C ARG A 89 10.09 -7.78 2.47
N THR A 90 8.85 -7.43 2.84
CA THR A 90 7.64 -8.18 2.49
C THR A 90 7.02 -7.61 1.21
N PRO A 91 7.04 -8.34 0.09
CA PRO A 91 6.24 -7.99 -1.07
C PRO A 91 4.76 -7.93 -0.71
N HIS A 92 4.10 -6.83 -1.07
CA HIS A 92 2.70 -6.64 -0.71
C HIS A 92 1.90 -5.88 -1.79
N MET A 93 0.57 -6.03 -1.70
CA MET A 93 -0.38 -5.35 -2.58
C MET A 93 -1.72 -5.19 -1.87
N PHE A 94 -2.24 -3.96 -1.88
CA PHE A 94 -3.59 -3.67 -1.42
C PHE A 94 -4.59 -3.78 -2.55
N GLU A 95 -5.72 -4.45 -2.27
CA GLU A 95 -6.90 -4.57 -3.11
C GLU A 95 -8.08 -3.89 -2.40
N PHE A 96 -8.54 -2.76 -2.92
CA PHE A 96 -9.55 -1.95 -2.23
C PHE A 96 -10.96 -2.42 -2.60
N LEU A 97 -11.65 -3.04 -1.64
CA LEU A 97 -12.97 -3.63 -1.83
C LEU A 97 -14.09 -2.58 -1.81
N GLU A 98 -13.83 -1.45 -1.15
CA GLU A 98 -14.71 -0.28 -1.05
C GLU A 98 -13.88 0.99 -1.27
N ASP A 99 -14.55 2.13 -1.46
CA ASP A 99 -13.90 3.43 -1.35
C ASP A 99 -13.25 3.53 0.04
N ASN A 100 -11.94 3.77 0.06
CA ASN A 100 -11.11 3.57 1.24
C ASN A 100 -10.30 4.83 1.57
N TYR A 101 -10.20 5.09 2.88
CA TYR A 101 -9.30 6.07 3.45
C TYR A 101 -8.33 5.35 4.37
N LEU A 102 -7.03 5.48 4.12
CA LEU A 102 -5.99 4.77 4.86
C LEU A 102 -4.85 5.73 5.19
N LEU A 103 -4.31 5.65 6.41
CA LEU A 103 -3.05 6.28 6.78
C LEU A 103 -1.91 5.29 6.63
N GLU A 104 -0.73 5.77 6.26
CA GLU A 104 0.48 4.97 6.07
C GLU A 104 1.72 5.74 6.54
N TRP A 105 2.62 5.07 7.23
CA TRP A 105 3.96 5.58 7.56
C TRP A 105 4.97 4.43 7.68
N TRP A 106 6.25 4.79 7.79
CA TRP A 106 7.36 3.85 7.94
C TRP A 106 8.17 4.18 9.20
N ASP A 107 8.83 3.18 9.79
CA ASP A 107 9.69 3.37 10.97
C ASP A 107 11.16 3.72 10.65
N ASP A 108 11.52 3.83 9.37
CA ASP A 108 12.87 4.20 8.93
C ASP A 108 12.83 4.86 7.53
N ASP A 109 14.00 5.25 7.02
CA ASP A 109 14.20 5.82 5.68
C ASP A 109 13.54 4.97 4.59
N PHE A 110 12.59 5.59 3.88
CA PHE A 110 11.83 4.93 2.83
C PHE A 110 12.69 4.62 1.60
N LYS A 111 12.84 3.32 1.31
CA LYS A 111 13.39 2.79 0.05
C LYS A 111 12.50 1.65 -0.42
N ALA A 112 12.09 1.67 -1.68
CA ALA A 112 11.15 0.71 -2.23
C ALA A 112 11.60 0.12 -3.57
N TRP A 113 11.19 -1.13 -3.81
CA TRP A 113 11.40 -1.85 -5.07
C TRP A 113 10.12 -2.51 -5.52
N TYR A 114 9.81 -2.46 -6.81
CA TYR A 114 8.64 -3.14 -7.34
C TYR A 114 8.79 -4.66 -7.29
N TYR A 115 7.77 -5.32 -6.76
CA TYR A 115 7.62 -6.76 -6.86
C TYR A 115 6.83 -7.08 -8.13
N LYS A 116 7.54 -7.51 -9.18
CA LYS A 116 6.98 -7.69 -10.53
C LYS A 116 5.65 -8.44 -10.57
N PRO A 117 5.43 -9.58 -9.87
CA PRO A 117 4.16 -10.30 -9.92
C PRO A 117 2.95 -9.44 -9.55
N TYR A 118 3.03 -8.67 -8.46
CA TYR A 118 1.96 -7.75 -8.07
C TYR A 118 1.94 -6.50 -8.97
N ARG A 119 3.11 -5.94 -9.26
CA ARG A 119 3.19 -4.70 -10.03
C ARG A 119 2.56 -4.83 -11.41
N SER A 120 2.80 -5.95 -12.10
CA SER A 120 2.20 -6.24 -13.41
C SER A 120 0.67 -6.26 -13.36
N VAL A 121 0.07 -6.77 -12.28
CA VAL A 121 -1.41 -6.79 -12.12
C VAL A 121 -1.96 -5.37 -11.97
N ILE A 122 -1.27 -4.54 -11.17
CA ILE A 122 -1.66 -3.15 -10.95
C ILE A 122 -1.57 -2.35 -12.26
N GLU A 123 -0.47 -2.53 -13.02
CA GLU A 123 -0.23 -1.82 -14.28
C GLU A 123 -1.17 -2.27 -15.39
N ALA A 124 -1.52 -3.55 -15.44
CA ALA A 124 -2.51 -4.07 -16.37
C ALA A 124 -3.95 -3.62 -16.04
N GLY A 125 -4.22 -3.18 -14.81
CA GLY A 125 -5.55 -2.73 -14.40
C GLY A 125 -6.60 -3.84 -14.39
N LEU A 126 -6.19 -5.10 -14.22
CA LEU A 126 -7.09 -6.27 -14.21
C LEU A 126 -8.17 -6.11 -13.13
N ALA A 127 -9.38 -6.62 -13.36
CA ALA A 127 -10.44 -6.51 -12.35
C ALA A 127 -10.12 -7.36 -11.09
N LEU A 128 -10.64 -6.98 -9.92
CA LEU A 128 -10.47 -7.78 -8.68
C LEU A 128 -11.00 -9.21 -8.86
N ALA A 129 -12.16 -9.35 -9.50
CA ALA A 129 -12.79 -10.65 -9.74
C ALA A 129 -11.93 -11.60 -10.61
N GLU A 130 -11.10 -11.06 -11.51
CA GLU A 130 -10.26 -11.87 -12.40
C GLU A 130 -8.99 -12.40 -11.72
N THR A 131 -8.59 -11.80 -10.59
CA THR A 131 -7.41 -12.22 -9.82
C THR A 131 -7.77 -12.78 -8.45
N GLU A 132 -9.05 -12.93 -8.17
CA GLU A 132 -9.51 -13.51 -6.92
C GLU A 132 -9.01 -14.95 -6.80
N GLY A 133 -8.41 -15.29 -5.65
CA GLY A 133 -7.83 -16.61 -5.42
C GLY A 133 -6.55 -16.93 -6.21
N ARG A 134 -6.06 -16.04 -7.10
CA ARG A 134 -4.76 -16.25 -7.75
C ARG A 134 -3.64 -16.17 -6.72
N ASP A 135 -2.75 -17.15 -6.76
CA ASP A 135 -1.50 -17.15 -6.02
C ASP A 135 -0.41 -16.45 -6.84
N PHE A 136 0.17 -15.41 -6.25
CA PHE A 136 1.29 -14.67 -6.83
C PHE A 136 2.63 -14.97 -6.14
N SER A 137 2.65 -15.90 -5.19
CA SER A 137 3.87 -16.41 -4.59
C SER A 137 4.69 -17.16 -5.63
N ILE A 138 5.58 -16.41 -6.29
CA ILE A 138 6.56 -16.87 -7.25
C ILE A 138 5.92 -17.59 -8.45
N SER A 139 5.72 -16.85 -9.56
CA SER A 139 5.71 -17.49 -10.87
C SER A 139 7.01 -18.29 -11.00
N LYS A 140 6.92 -19.63 -11.14
CA LYS A 140 8.08 -20.42 -11.58
C LYS A 140 8.74 -19.69 -12.76
N PRO A 141 10.08 -19.52 -12.76
CA PRO A 141 10.77 -19.00 -13.93
C PRO A 141 10.46 -19.83 -15.17
#